data_AF-A0A168L9D3-F1
#
_entry.id   AF-A0A168L9D3-F1
#
_cell.length_a   1.000
_cell.length_b   1.000
_cell.length_c   1.000
_cell.angle_alpha   90.00
_cell.angle_beta   90.00
_cell.angle_gamma   90.00
#
_symmetry.space_group_name_H-M   'P 1'
#
loop_
_entity.id
_entity.type
_entity.pdbx_description
1 polymer ?
#
loop_
_entity_poly.entity_id
_entity_poly.type
_entity_poly.pdbx_seq_one_letter_code
_entity_poly.pdbx_strand_id
1 'polypeptide(L)'
;MKFSAVIVYLSCLIALVFGQTTTTPAPLNAGVAITNPVLNSTAYAGSNYTITWTVLDPNATTIEAISLMNGNAAALTLVFPNLLTNGSIPVSDLQYNWTIPANLTTREDYVLTMRGNNSYVTYSSYFSIVNNNATSTNATAQQ
;
A
#
# COMPACT_ATOMS: atom_id res chain seq x y z
N MET A 1 56.89 -25.66 53.77
CA MET A 1 56.50 -24.39 54.40
C MET A 1 57.04 -23.24 53.57
N LYS A 2 56.14 -22.44 52.97
CA LYS A 2 56.17 -20.98 52.81
C LYS A 2 55.22 -20.60 51.67
N PHE A 3 54.05 -20.13 52.07
CA PHE A 3 53.03 -19.51 51.22
C PHE A 3 53.46 -18.08 50.91
N SER A 4 53.29 -17.64 49.67
CA SER A 4 53.16 -16.22 49.35
C SER A 4 52.00 -16.05 48.38
N ALA A 5 50.92 -15.50 48.92
CA ALA A 5 49.77 -15.01 48.19
C ALA A 5 50.11 -13.65 47.53
N VAL A 6 49.62 -13.42 46.31
CA VAL A 6 49.31 -12.07 45.82
C VAL A 6 47.96 -12.14 45.11
N ILE A 7 47.11 -11.21 45.51
CA ILE A 7 45.67 -11.08 45.27
C ILE A 7 45.45 -9.85 44.36
N VAL A 8 44.45 -9.95 43.47
CA VAL A 8 43.70 -8.85 42.78
C VAL A 8 44.50 -8.20 41.61
N TYR A 9 43.97 -8.14 40.39
CA TYR A 9 42.83 -7.31 39.99
C TYR A 9 41.83 -7.97 39.04
N LEU A 10 40.56 -7.88 39.43
CA LEU A 10 39.37 -8.06 38.63
C LEU A 10 39.25 -6.88 37.65
N SER A 11 39.62 -7.07 36.40
CA SER A 11 39.29 -6.14 35.32
C SER A 11 37.95 -6.56 34.73
N CYS A 12 36.86 -5.97 35.23
CA CYS A 12 35.56 -6.03 34.58
C CYS A 12 35.68 -5.30 33.24
N LEU A 13 35.85 -6.05 32.14
CA LEU A 13 35.68 -5.50 30.81
C LEU A 13 34.19 -5.23 30.63
N ILE A 14 33.82 -3.96 30.74
CA ILE A 14 32.51 -3.47 30.36
C ILE A 14 32.46 -3.59 28.83
N ALA A 15 31.84 -4.65 28.33
CA ALA A 15 31.54 -4.77 26.92
C ALA A 15 30.48 -3.70 26.58
N LEU A 16 30.92 -2.60 25.98
CA LEU A 16 30.06 -1.67 25.28
C LEU A 16 29.38 -2.44 24.14
N VAL A 17 28.15 -2.88 24.39
CA VAL A 17 27.22 -3.23 23.31
C VAL A 17 26.87 -1.90 22.65
N PHE A 18 27.58 -1.56 21.57
CA PHE A 18 27.03 -0.62 20.61
C PHE A 18 25.73 -1.25 20.14
N GLY A 19 24.60 -0.68 20.56
CA GLY A 19 23.30 -0.99 20.00
C GLY A 19 23.39 -0.70 18.51
N GLN A 20 23.63 -1.75 17.73
CA GLN A 20 23.58 -1.66 16.29
C GLN A 20 22.12 -1.39 15.97
N THR A 21 21.76 -0.12 15.80
CA THR A 21 20.57 0.21 15.03
C THR A 21 20.87 -0.33 13.64
N THR A 22 20.42 -1.54 13.37
CA THR A 22 20.29 -2.03 12.01
C THR A 22 19.31 -1.08 11.35
N THR A 23 19.84 0.00 10.77
CA THR A 23 19.09 0.85 9.84
C THR A 23 18.95 0.03 8.57
N THR A 24 18.12 -1.01 8.62
CA THR A 24 17.49 -1.52 7.41
C THR A 24 16.86 -0.29 6.77
N PRO A 25 17.27 0.12 5.56
CA PRO A 25 16.65 1.25 4.89
C PRO A 25 15.15 1.01 4.91
N ALA A 26 14.38 1.96 5.46
CA ALA A 26 12.94 1.86 5.41
C ALA A 26 12.54 1.64 3.94
N PRO A 27 11.65 0.68 3.63
CA PRO A 27 11.22 0.46 2.26
C PRO A 27 10.73 1.78 1.67
N LEU A 28 11.24 2.12 0.48
CA LEU A 28 10.93 3.35 -0.23
C LEU A 28 9.46 3.29 -0.68
N ASN A 29 8.55 3.75 0.17
CA ASN A 29 7.11 3.74 -0.04
C ASN A 29 6.51 5.09 0.38
N ALA A 30 5.24 5.31 0.07
CA ALA A 30 4.55 6.59 0.32
C ALA A 30 4.32 6.93 1.81
N GLY A 31 4.90 6.17 2.74
CA GLY A 31 4.67 6.26 4.19
C GLY A 31 3.36 5.63 4.65
N VAL A 32 2.65 4.93 3.75
CA VAL A 32 1.39 4.23 4.01
C VAL A 32 1.42 2.82 3.41
N ALA A 33 0.56 1.93 3.92
CA ALA A 33 0.26 0.62 3.34
C ALA A 33 -1.23 0.53 3.00
N ILE A 34 -1.55 0.20 1.75
CA ILE A 34 -2.94 0.00 1.31
C ILE A 34 -3.46 -1.31 1.92
N THR A 35 -4.58 -1.23 2.65
CA THR A 35 -5.23 -2.36 3.31
C THR A 35 -6.49 -2.84 2.58
N ASN A 36 -7.09 -2.00 1.73
CA ASN A 36 -8.10 -2.40 0.76
C ASN A 36 -7.87 -1.63 -0.55
N PRO A 37 -7.75 -2.31 -1.70
CA PRO A 37 -8.02 -3.73 -1.97
C PRO A 37 -7.02 -4.71 -1.37
N VAL A 38 -7.53 -5.89 -1.01
CA VAL A 38 -6.73 -7.09 -0.70
C VAL A 38 -6.65 -8.02 -1.91
N LEU A 39 -5.69 -8.95 -1.89
CA LEU A 39 -5.50 -9.92 -2.97
C LEU A 39 -6.80 -10.70 -3.25
N ASN A 40 -7.15 -10.83 -4.52
CA ASN A 40 -8.37 -11.50 -5.02
C ASN A 40 -9.70 -10.87 -4.57
N SER A 41 -9.69 -9.64 -4.02
CA SER A 41 -10.93 -8.89 -3.84
C SER A 41 -11.51 -8.48 -5.19
N THR A 42 -12.83 -8.34 -5.26
CA THR A 42 -13.55 -7.91 -6.46
C THR A 42 -14.30 -6.62 -6.19
N ALA A 43 -14.13 -5.66 -7.08
CA ALA A 43 -14.88 -4.43 -7.17
C ALA A 43 -15.75 -4.43 -8.44
N TYR A 44 -16.72 -3.53 -8.50
CA TYR A 44 -17.69 -3.48 -9.58
C TYR A 44 -17.68 -2.12 -10.26
N ALA A 45 -17.58 -2.11 -11.59
CA ALA A 45 -17.68 -0.88 -12.38
C ALA A 45 -19.03 -0.19 -12.12
N GLY A 46 -19.02 1.14 -12.03
CA GLY A 46 -20.20 1.96 -11.72
C GLY A 46 -20.58 2.01 -10.25
N SER A 47 -19.89 1.28 -9.37
CA SER A 47 -20.18 1.24 -7.93
C SER A 47 -19.22 2.11 -7.12
N ASN A 48 -19.64 2.47 -5.90
CA ASN A 48 -18.74 3.07 -4.93
C ASN A 48 -17.81 2.02 -4.33
N TYR A 49 -16.55 2.39 -4.13
CA TYR A 49 -15.50 1.55 -3.60
C TYR A 49 -14.65 2.32 -2.60
N THR A 50 -14.50 1.78 -1.40
CA THR A 50 -13.72 2.42 -0.33
C THR A 50 -12.31 1.87 -0.32
N ILE A 51 -11.35 2.70 -0.70
CA ILE A 51 -9.91 2.41 -0.60
C ILE A 51 -9.49 2.70 0.84
N THR A 52 -8.73 1.82 1.48
CA THR A 52 -8.27 2.02 2.87
C THR A 52 -6.78 1.78 3.01
N TRP A 53 -6.16 2.40 4.01
CA TRP A 53 -4.72 2.26 4.29
C TRP A 53 -4.39 2.43 5.78
N THR A 54 -3.16 2.09 6.14
CA THR A 54 -2.55 2.40 7.45
C THR A 54 -1.32 3.27 7.25
N VAL A 55 -1.05 4.17 8.20
CA VAL A 55 0.17 5.00 8.20
C VAL A 55 1.33 4.17 8.77
N LEU A 56 2.45 4.14 8.04
CA LEU A 56 3.68 3.44 8.43
C LEU A 56 4.77 4.40 8.91
N ASP A 57 4.85 5.58 8.29
CA ASP A 57 5.84 6.61 8.60
C ASP A 57 5.16 7.81 9.27
N PRO A 58 5.55 8.19 10.51
CA PRO A 58 5.00 9.37 11.17
C PRO A 58 5.29 10.70 10.45
N ASN A 59 6.23 10.73 9.50
CA ASN A 59 6.53 11.91 8.68
C ASN A 59 5.69 11.99 7.40
N ALA A 60 4.90 10.96 7.09
CA ALA A 60 3.95 11.00 5.98
C ALA A 60 2.81 11.96 6.35
N THR A 61 2.50 12.91 5.47
CA THR A 61 1.48 13.93 5.75
C THR A 61 0.32 13.85 4.77
N THR A 62 0.60 13.66 3.48
CA THR A 62 -0.43 13.64 2.44
C THR A 62 -0.23 12.53 1.42
N ILE A 63 -1.35 12.06 0.87
CA ILE A 63 -1.42 11.30 -0.38
C ILE A 63 -1.74 12.31 -1.48
N GLU A 64 -0.80 12.48 -2.42
CA GLU A 64 -0.89 13.46 -3.50
C GLU A 64 -1.64 12.92 -4.72
N ALA A 65 -1.60 11.61 -4.93
CA ALA A 65 -2.28 10.95 -6.02
C ALA A 65 -2.64 9.52 -5.65
N ILE A 66 -3.82 9.08 -6.09
CA ILE A 66 -4.20 7.66 -6.15
C ILE A 66 -4.39 7.34 -7.63
N SER A 67 -3.66 6.37 -8.18
CA SER A 67 -3.76 5.99 -9.60
C SER A 67 -4.25 4.55 -9.72
N LEU A 68 -4.94 4.24 -10.81
CA LEU A 68 -5.30 2.87 -11.18
C LEU A 68 -4.37 2.40 -12.29
N MET A 69 -3.74 1.26 -12.09
CA MET A 69 -2.91 0.58 -13.08
C MET A 69 -3.40 -0.85 -13.28
N ASN A 70 -2.98 -1.51 -14.35
CA ASN A 70 -3.20 -2.94 -14.55
C ASN A 70 -2.02 -3.63 -15.22
N GLY A 71 -2.03 -4.96 -15.22
CA GLY A 71 -1.05 -5.77 -15.94
C GLY A 71 0.01 -6.41 -15.06
N ASN A 72 1.07 -6.87 -15.71
CA ASN A 72 2.19 -7.53 -15.06
C ASN A 72 2.95 -6.55 -14.14
N ALA A 73 3.38 -7.00 -12.96
CA ALA A 73 4.09 -6.16 -11.99
C ALA A 73 5.39 -5.54 -12.55
N ALA A 74 6.03 -6.20 -13.51
CA ALA A 74 7.21 -5.70 -14.20
C ALA A 74 6.90 -4.65 -15.28
N ALA A 75 5.63 -4.51 -15.68
CA ALA A 75 5.19 -3.63 -16.77
C ALA A 75 3.73 -3.17 -16.57
N LEU A 76 3.47 -2.51 -15.43
CA LEU A 76 2.15 -1.95 -15.14
C LEU A 76 1.79 -0.86 -16.15
N THR A 77 0.57 -0.92 -16.67
CA THR A 77 0.01 0.09 -17.57
C THR A 77 -0.90 1.02 -16.81
N LEU A 78 -0.74 2.32 -17.01
CA LEU A 78 -1.58 3.34 -16.38
C LEU A 78 -2.98 3.33 -17.01
N VAL A 79 -4.00 3.20 -16.17
CA VAL A 79 -5.42 3.22 -16.59
C VAL A 79 -6.06 4.55 -16.20
N PHE A 80 -5.89 4.97 -14.94
CA PHE A 80 -6.30 6.30 -14.47
C PHE A 80 -5.16 7.00 -13.72
N PRO A 81 -4.77 8.21 -14.13
CA PRO A 81 -3.64 8.93 -13.56
C PRO A 81 -3.88 9.42 -12.13
N ASN A 82 -5.08 9.91 -11.83
CA ASN A 82 -5.43 10.35 -10.49
C ASN A 82 -6.93 10.20 -10.23
N LEU A 83 -7.28 9.55 -9.13
CA LEU A 83 -8.65 9.36 -8.66
C LEU A 83 -9.07 10.53 -7.75
N LEU A 84 -8.12 11.25 -7.15
CA LEU A 84 -8.41 12.35 -6.24
C LEU A 84 -8.97 13.55 -7.00
N THR A 85 -10.12 14.06 -6.54
CA THR A 85 -10.83 15.18 -7.17
C THR A 85 -10.46 16.55 -6.61
N ASN A 86 -9.90 16.61 -5.39
CA ASN A 86 -9.71 17.84 -4.62
C ASN A 86 -8.25 18.05 -4.20
N GLY A 87 -7.30 17.62 -5.03
CA GLY A 87 -5.87 17.69 -4.71
C GLY A 87 -5.44 16.58 -3.74
N SER A 88 -4.44 16.86 -2.90
CA SER A 88 -3.92 15.90 -1.93
C SER A 88 -4.84 15.73 -0.72
N ILE A 89 -4.90 14.52 -0.17
CA ILE A 89 -5.65 14.21 1.05
C ILE A 89 -4.69 13.88 2.22
N PRO A 90 -5.05 14.16 3.48
CA PRO A 90 -4.26 13.74 4.63
C PRO A 90 -4.11 12.22 4.72
N VAL A 91 -2.92 11.73 5.07
CA VAL A 91 -2.73 10.28 5.33
C VAL A 91 -3.55 9.80 6.53
N SER A 92 -3.95 10.71 7.42
CA SER A 92 -4.76 10.44 8.61
C SER A 92 -6.23 10.14 8.32
N ASP A 93 -6.71 10.34 7.09
CA ASP A 93 -8.10 10.03 6.73
C ASP A 93 -8.35 8.52 6.69
N LEU A 94 -7.29 7.71 6.49
CA LEU A 94 -7.26 6.24 6.45
C LEU A 94 -8.16 5.58 5.40
N GLN A 95 -8.99 6.35 4.70
CA GLN A 95 -9.89 5.88 3.66
C GLN A 95 -10.19 6.95 2.61
N TYR A 96 -10.51 6.50 1.41
CA TYR A 96 -10.99 7.33 0.30
C TYR A 96 -12.11 6.62 -0.45
N ASN A 97 -13.25 7.29 -0.62
CA ASN A 97 -14.38 6.76 -1.38
C ASN A 97 -14.24 7.15 -2.84
N TRP A 98 -14.11 6.13 -3.70
CA TRP A 98 -13.98 6.27 -5.15
C TRP A 98 -15.23 5.71 -5.83
N THR A 99 -15.82 6.46 -6.77
CA THR A 99 -16.83 5.92 -7.68
C THR A 99 -16.14 5.35 -8.92
N ILE A 100 -16.20 4.02 -9.08
CA ILE A 100 -15.55 3.31 -10.17
C ILE A 100 -16.24 3.67 -11.49
N PRO A 101 -15.53 4.11 -12.55
CA PRO A 101 -16.12 4.37 -13.85
C PRO A 101 -16.82 3.13 -14.43
N ALA A 102 -18.05 3.30 -14.92
CA ALA A 102 -18.87 2.19 -15.42
C ALA A 102 -18.32 1.52 -16.71
N ASN A 103 -17.42 2.19 -17.42
CA ASN A 103 -16.83 1.73 -18.67
C ASN A 103 -15.48 1.03 -18.50
N LEU A 104 -15.04 0.73 -17.27
CA LEU A 104 -13.83 -0.04 -17.04
C LEU A 104 -13.98 -1.49 -17.56
N THR A 105 -12.96 -1.98 -18.26
CA THR A 105 -12.93 -3.36 -18.76
C THR A 105 -12.81 -4.35 -17.61
N THR A 106 -13.52 -5.48 -17.67
CA THR A 106 -13.35 -6.57 -16.70
C THR A 106 -11.94 -7.12 -16.73
N ARG A 107 -11.22 -7.08 -15.60
CA ARG A 107 -9.88 -7.69 -15.43
C ARG A 107 -9.63 -8.06 -13.96
N GLU A 108 -8.65 -8.93 -13.74
CA GLU A 108 -8.25 -9.44 -12.41
C GLU A 108 -6.90 -8.89 -11.93
N ASP A 109 -6.23 -8.10 -12.77
CA ASP A 109 -4.85 -7.64 -12.58
C ASP A 109 -4.79 -6.12 -12.34
N TYR A 110 -5.82 -5.53 -11.75
CA TYR A 110 -5.78 -4.12 -11.34
C TYR A 110 -4.97 -3.92 -10.06
N VAL A 111 -4.29 -2.77 -9.99
CA VAL A 111 -3.52 -2.33 -8.82
C VAL A 111 -3.79 -0.84 -8.60
N LEU A 112 -3.92 -0.44 -7.34
CA LEU A 112 -3.91 0.96 -6.95
C LEU A 112 -2.51 1.37 -6.51
N THR A 113 -2.12 2.59 -6.88
CA THR A 113 -0.88 3.21 -6.42
C THR A 113 -1.18 4.48 -5.66
N MET A 114 -0.51 4.70 -4.53
CA MET A 114 -0.57 5.95 -3.77
C MET A 114 0.79 6.64 -3.82
N ARG A 115 0.83 7.88 -4.29
CA ARG A 115 2.02 8.74 -4.19
C ARG A 115 1.93 9.60 -2.94
N GLY A 116 2.92 9.52 -2.07
CA GLY A 116 3.00 10.34 -0.85
C GLY A 116 3.73 11.67 -1.07
N ASN A 117 3.68 12.55 -0.08
CA ASN A 117 4.46 13.81 -0.04
C ASN A 117 5.98 13.61 -0.10
N ASN A 118 6.46 12.39 0.17
CA ASN A 118 7.85 11.99 0.04
C ASN A 118 8.22 11.56 -1.40
N SER A 119 7.32 11.75 -2.38
CA SER A 119 7.45 11.35 -3.79
C SER A 119 7.55 9.84 -4.06
N TYR A 120 7.57 9.00 -3.03
CA TYR A 120 7.54 7.56 -3.18
C TYR A 120 6.12 7.05 -3.41
N VAL A 121 6.04 5.80 -3.88
CA VAL A 121 4.78 5.14 -4.25
C VAL A 121 4.59 3.87 -3.44
N THR A 122 3.39 3.70 -2.90
CA THR A 122 2.90 2.44 -2.33
C THR A 122 1.96 1.77 -3.33
N TYR A 123 2.04 0.45 -3.45
CA TYR A 123 1.18 -0.37 -4.31
C TYR A 123 0.20 -1.19 -3.47
N SER A 124 -1.01 -1.41 -3.98
CA SER A 124 -1.96 -2.36 -3.40
C SER A 124 -1.63 -3.79 -3.81
N SER A 125 -2.34 -4.75 -3.22
CA SER A 125 -2.46 -6.08 -3.83
C SER A 125 -3.24 -6.00 -5.15
N TYR A 126 -3.08 -7.03 -5.99
CA TYR A 126 -3.93 -7.22 -7.16
C TYR A 126 -5.39 -7.45 -6.78
N PHE A 127 -6.30 -6.85 -7.54
CA PHE A 127 -7.73 -7.03 -7.38
C PHE A 127 -8.46 -7.00 -8.71
N SER A 128 -9.68 -7.50 -8.70
CA SER A 128 -10.52 -7.57 -9.89
C SER A 128 -11.47 -6.39 -9.94
N ILE A 129 -11.71 -5.84 -11.13
CA ILE A 129 -12.85 -4.97 -11.41
C ILE A 129 -13.69 -5.68 -12.45
N VAL A 130 -14.97 -5.93 -12.13
CA VAL A 130 -15.92 -6.54 -13.05
C VAL A 130 -16.85 -5.48 -13.61
N ASN A 131 -16.99 -5.47 -14.94
CA ASN A 131 -17.97 -4.61 -15.61
C ASN A 131 -19.36 -5.24 -15.52
N ASN A 132 -20.24 -4.62 -14.73
CA ASN A 132 -21.62 -5.07 -14.54
C ASN A 132 -22.56 -4.75 -15.72
N ASN A 133 -22.08 -4.03 -16.75
CA ASN A 133 -22.85 -3.79 -17.98
C ASN A 133 -22.80 -4.99 -18.94
N ALA A 134 -22.00 -6.02 -18.64
CA ALA A 134 -22.10 -7.30 -19.33
C ALA A 134 -23.30 -8.09 -18.77
N THR A 135 -24.40 -8.11 -19.54
CA THR A 135 -25.62 -8.93 -19.38
C THR A 135 -26.80 -8.38 -18.56
N SER A 136 -27.45 -7.34 -19.11
CA SER A 136 -28.92 -7.31 -19.17
C SER A 136 -29.38 -7.64 -20.60
N THR A 137 -29.09 -8.86 -21.06
CA THR A 137 -29.60 -9.39 -22.32
C THR A 137 -30.05 -10.84 -22.11
N ASN A 138 -31.28 -10.99 -21.63
CA ASN A 138 -32.13 -12.19 -21.64
C ASN A 138 -33.55 -11.70 -21.29
N ALA A 139 -34.63 -11.99 -22.02
CA ALA A 139 -34.84 -12.78 -23.22
C ALA A 139 -36.12 -12.30 -23.91
N THR A 140 -36.15 -12.38 -25.23
CA THR A 140 -37.38 -12.35 -26.04
C THR A 140 -38.33 -13.44 -25.55
N ALA A 141 -39.54 -13.11 -25.14
CA ALA A 141 -40.67 -14.02 -25.17
C ALA A 141 -41.76 -13.37 -26.01
N GLN A 142 -41.78 -13.73 -27.29
CA GLN A 142 -43.00 -13.70 -28.07
C GLN A 142 -43.96 -14.73 -27.45
N GLN A 143 -45.15 -14.28 -27.06
CA GLN A 143 -46.42 -15.00 -27.19
C GLN A 143 -47.56 -13.99 -27.17
#